data_AF-A0A958GAD5-F1
#
_entry.id   AF-A0A958GAD5-F1
#
_cell.length_a   1.000
_cell.length_b   1.000
_cell.length_c   1.000
_cell.angle_alpha   90.00
_cell.angle_beta   90.00
_cell.angle_gamma   90.00
#
_symmetry.space_group_name_H-M   'P 1'
#
loop_
_entity.id
_entity.type
_entity.pdbx_description
1 polymer ?
#
loop_
_entity_poly.entity_id
_entity_poly.type
_entity_poly.pdbx_seq_one_letter_code
_entity_poly.pdbx_strand_id
1 'polypeptide(L)'
;MLIDEIKHISSTRQDLRKFGLTVGIFLLILAAVAFWFGKSYVLYLLLPGLALLLSGLIFPQILKPLQIAWMTLAVIIGWFMNRVILGILFFSAFTLIGLIARLVGKQFLDVKWDTAADSYWHYRKPQPFEKSHYEQQF
;
A
#
# COMPACT_ATOMS: atom_id res chain seq x y z
N MET A 1 -13.25 6.15 -7.64
CA MET A 1 -12.11 5.98 -6.71
C MET A 1 -10.79 6.38 -7.36
N LEU A 2 -10.17 5.56 -8.24
CA LEU A 2 -8.88 5.92 -8.86
C LEU A 2 -8.94 7.10 -9.84
N ILE A 3 -9.95 7.09 -10.71
CA ILE A 3 -10.12 8.10 -11.75
C ILE A 3 -10.40 9.48 -11.13
N ASP A 4 -11.03 9.50 -9.94
CA ASP A 4 -11.32 10.73 -9.21
C ASP A 4 -10.05 11.32 -8.59
N GLU A 5 -9.15 10.48 -8.07
CA GLU A 5 -7.81 10.91 -7.61
C GLU A 5 -6.99 11.50 -8.77
N ILE A 6 -7.01 10.86 -9.95
CA ILE A 6 -6.30 11.36 -11.13
C ILE A 6 -6.89 12.70 -11.60
N LYS A 7 -8.22 12.85 -11.58
CA LYS A 7 -8.91 14.10 -11.92
C LYS A 7 -8.62 15.23 -10.91
N HIS A 8 -8.34 14.89 -9.66
CA HIS A 8 -8.03 15.84 -8.60
C HIS A 8 -6.54 16.18 -8.45
N ILE A 9 -5.66 15.74 -9.36
CA ILE A 9 -4.23 16.11 -9.32
C ILE A 9 -4.11 17.64 -9.47
N SER A 10 -3.84 18.33 -8.37
CA SER A 10 -3.65 19.77 -8.35
C SER A 10 -2.39 20.11 -9.14
N SER A 11 -2.60 20.63 -10.35
CA SER A 11 -1.53 21.07 -11.25
C SER A 11 -1.31 22.57 -11.10
N THR A 12 -1.28 23.04 -9.86
CA THR A 12 -1.05 24.46 -9.54
C THR A 12 0.41 24.81 -9.83
N ARG A 13 0.70 26.07 -10.15
CA ARG A 13 2.07 26.56 -10.42
C ARG A 13 3.05 26.22 -9.28
N GLN A 14 2.56 26.21 -8.04
CA GLN A 14 3.35 25.85 -6.85
C GLN A 14 3.68 24.35 -6.81
N ASP A 15 2.75 23.48 -7.22
CA ASP A 15 2.95 22.03 -7.24
C ASP A 15 3.95 21.62 -8.33
N LEU A 16 3.86 22.26 -9.49
CA LEU A 16 4.84 22.11 -10.59
C LEU A 16 6.25 22.51 -10.15
N ARG A 17 6.38 23.62 -9.41
CA ARG A 17 7.65 24.08 -8.83
C ARG A 17 8.20 23.10 -7.82
N LYS A 18 7.36 22.64 -6.88
CA LYS A 18 7.74 21.63 -5.87
C LYS A 18 8.21 20.34 -6.52
N PHE A 19 7.51 19.87 -7.56
CA PHE A 19 7.90 18.69 -8.33
C PHE A 19 9.28 18.86 -8.99
N GLY A 20 9.49 19.93 -9.74
CA GLY A 20 10.79 20.20 -10.39
C GLY A 20 11.95 20.32 -9.38
N LEU A 21 11.71 20.99 -8.25
CA LEU A 21 12.69 21.12 -7.16
C LEU A 21 13.00 19.78 -6.49
N THR A 22 11.97 19.03 -6.07
CA THR A 22 12.18 17.75 -5.36
C THR A 22 12.86 16.72 -6.25
N VAL A 23 12.38 16.53 -7.48
CA VAL A 23 12.96 15.57 -8.43
C VAL A 23 14.36 16.02 -8.86
N GLY A 24 14.56 17.31 -9.14
CA GLY A 24 15.86 17.85 -9.52
C GLY A 24 16.91 17.73 -8.40
N ILE A 25 16.56 18.08 -7.16
CA ILE A 25 17.44 17.91 -5.99
C ILE A 25 17.75 16.43 -5.77
N PHE A 26 16.74 15.56 -5.85
CA PHE A 26 16.95 14.11 -5.70
C PHE A 26 17.94 13.57 -6.74
N LEU A 27 17.79 13.95 -8.02
CA LEU A 27 18.72 13.57 -9.08
C LEU A 27 20.13 14.11 -8.86
N LEU A 28 20.27 15.35 -8.37
CA LEU A 28 21.58 15.91 -8.04
C LEU A 28 22.26 15.19 -6.87
N ILE A 29 21.51 14.81 -5.83
CA ILE A 29 22.05 13.98 -4.74
C ILE A 29 22.50 12.63 -5.28
N LEU A 30 21.70 12.00 -6.13
CA LEU A 30 22.06 10.73 -6.76
C LEU A 30 23.31 10.85 -7.65
N ALA A 31 23.43 11.96 -8.39
CA ALA A 31 24.60 12.26 -9.20
C ALA A 31 25.85 12.49 -8.33
N ALA A 32 25.72 13.20 -7.21
CA ALA A 32 26.82 13.42 -6.26
C ALA A 32 27.29 12.11 -5.63
N VAL A 33 26.36 11.23 -5.25
CA VAL A 33 26.68 9.89 -4.75
C VAL A 33 27.37 9.06 -5.83
N ALA A 34 26.83 9.04 -7.05
CA ALA A 34 27.44 8.33 -8.19
C ALA A 34 28.85 8.85 -8.51
N PHE A 35 29.10 10.14 -8.33
CA PHE A 35 30.41 10.77 -8.50
C PHE A 35 31.39 10.30 -7.43
N TRP A 36 30.94 10.18 -6.19
CA TRP A 36 31.75 9.66 -5.09
C TRP A 36 32.16 8.19 -5.31
N PHE A 37 31.32 7.40 -5.98
CA PHE A 37 31.62 6.03 -6.38
C PHE A 37 32.34 5.90 -7.73
N GLY A 38 32.76 7.00 -8.36
CA GLY A 38 33.51 7.01 -9.62
C GLY A 38 32.75 6.41 -10.81
N LYS A 39 31.42 6.43 -10.79
CA LYS A 39 30.59 5.82 -11.84
C LYS A 39 30.47 6.76 -13.05
N SER A 40 30.61 6.22 -14.26
CA SER A 40 30.49 7.00 -15.51
C SER A 40 29.09 7.58 -15.77
N TYR A 41 28.07 7.14 -15.04
CA TYR A 41 26.68 7.58 -15.25
C TYR A 41 26.33 8.93 -14.60
N VAL A 42 27.29 9.58 -13.94
CA VAL A 42 27.10 10.89 -13.28
C VAL A 42 26.55 11.93 -14.24
N LEU A 43 27.08 12.02 -15.46
CA LEU A 43 26.65 13.03 -16.43
C LEU A 43 25.18 12.84 -16.84
N TYR A 44 24.76 11.58 -16.99
CA TYR A 44 23.37 11.23 -17.34
C TYR A 44 22.37 11.52 -16.22
N LEU A 45 22.82 11.62 -14.96
CA LEU A 45 21.99 11.99 -13.82
C LEU A 45 22.01 13.52 -13.56
N LEU A 46 23.17 14.14 -13.77
CA LEU A 46 23.41 15.55 -13.48
C LEU A 46 22.71 16.47 -14.49
N LEU A 47 22.78 16.15 -15.79
CA LEU A 47 22.16 16.96 -16.85
C LEU A 47 20.62 17.07 -16.70
N PRO A 48 19.87 15.97 -16.54
CA PRO A 48 18.42 16.04 -16.31
C PRO A 48 18.09 16.67 -14.96
N GLY A 49 18.86 16.40 -13.91
CA GLY A 49 18.64 16.98 -12.58
C GLY A 49 18.73 18.51 -12.60
N LEU A 50 19.75 19.05 -13.26
CA LEU A 50 19.92 20.49 -13.42
C LEU A 50 18.85 21.10 -14.33
N ALA A 51 18.49 20.41 -15.42
CA ALA A 51 17.44 20.85 -16.34
C ALA A 51 16.05 20.90 -15.65
N LEU A 52 15.72 19.90 -14.81
CA LEU A 52 14.48 19.90 -14.03
C LEU A 52 14.47 20.99 -12.96
N LEU A 53 15.59 21.24 -12.28
CA LEU A 53 15.70 22.33 -11.31
C LEU A 53 15.49 23.70 -11.96
N LEU A 54 16.19 23.96 -13.07
CA LEU A 54 16.09 25.23 -13.80
C LEU A 54 14.70 25.42 -14.43
N SER A 55 14.13 24.38 -15.05
CA SER A 55 12.76 24.45 -15.61
C SER A 55 11.70 24.61 -14.51
N GLY A 56 11.92 24.03 -13.33
CA GLY A 56 11.09 24.25 -12.16
C GLY A 56 11.05 25.72 -11.73
N LEU A 57 12.20 26.41 -11.72
CA LEU A 57 12.26 27.84 -11.36
C LEU A 57 11.70 28.76 -12.45
N ILE A 58 12.10 28.57 -13.71
CA ILE A 58 11.89 29.54 -14.79
C ILE A 58 10.56 29.31 -15.51
N PHE A 59 10.25 28.07 -15.92
CA PHE A 59 9.06 27.74 -16.70
C PHE A 59 8.39 26.44 -16.21
N PRO A 60 7.70 26.46 -15.06
CA PRO A 60 7.06 25.28 -14.49
C PRO A 60 5.93 24.72 -15.37
N GLN A 61 5.41 25.47 -16.34
CA GLN A 61 4.33 25.03 -17.22
C GLN A 61 4.76 23.91 -18.19
N ILE A 62 6.04 23.84 -18.57
CA ILE A 62 6.56 22.77 -19.45
C ILE A 62 6.60 21.43 -18.70
N LEU A 63 6.76 21.47 -17.37
CA LEU A 63 6.76 20.27 -16.52
C LEU A 63 5.36 19.69 -16.28
N LYS A 64 4.29 20.37 -16.72
CA LYS A 64 2.91 19.96 -16.47
C LYS A 64 2.54 18.57 -17.02
N PRO A 65 2.77 18.25 -18.32
CA PRO A 65 2.47 16.90 -18.82
C PRO A 65 3.30 15.83 -18.12
N LEU A 66 4.57 16.13 -17.83
CA LEU A 66 5.47 15.20 -17.13
C LEU A 66 5.00 14.93 -15.69
N GLN A 67 4.61 15.98 -14.95
CA GLN A 67 4.09 15.85 -13.59
C GLN A 67 2.80 15.01 -13.59
N ILE A 68 1.86 15.29 -14.51
CA ILE A 68 0.60 14.54 -14.58
C ILE A 68 0.86 13.07 -14.89
N ALA A 69 1.74 12.76 -15.84
CA ALA A 69 2.10 11.38 -16.16
C ALA A 69 2.75 10.67 -14.95
N TRP A 70 3.70 11.33 -14.30
CA TRP A 70 4.39 10.79 -13.12
C TRP A 70 3.43 10.57 -11.94
N MET A 71 2.57 11.54 -11.64
CA MET A 71 1.59 11.45 -10.56
C MET A 71 0.54 10.38 -10.85
N THR A 72 0.12 10.22 -12.10
CA THR A 72 -0.80 9.14 -12.51
C THR A 72 -0.18 7.77 -12.25
N LEU A 73 1.09 7.60 -12.62
CA LEU A 73 1.83 6.38 -12.34
C LEU A 73 1.98 6.13 -10.83
N ALA A 74 2.27 7.17 -10.05
CA ALA A 74 2.32 7.07 -8.59
C ALA A 74 0.98 6.63 -7.98
N VAL A 75 -0.14 7.14 -8.48
CA VAL A 75 -1.49 6.74 -8.05
C VAL A 75 -1.78 5.27 -8.37
N ILE A 76 -1.42 4.80 -9.58
CA ILE A 76 -1.60 3.39 -9.97
C ILE A 76 -0.75 2.47 -9.08
N ILE A 77 0.50 2.85 -8.82
CA ILE A 77 1.38 2.08 -7.92
C ILE A 77 0.83 2.08 -6.50
N GLY A 78 0.40 3.25 -5.98
CA GLY A 78 -0.19 3.37 -4.65
C GLY A 78 -1.43 2.50 -4.50
N TRP A 79 -2.27 2.48 -5.53
CA TRP A 79 -3.41 1.58 -5.59
C TRP A 79 -2.96 0.12 -5.51
N PHE A 80 -2.03 -0.33 -6.36
CA PHE A 80 -1.57 -1.72 -6.31
C PHE A 80 -0.95 -2.08 -4.95
N MET A 81 -0.07 -1.23 -4.44
CA MET A 81 0.62 -1.43 -3.16
C MET A 81 -0.36 -1.53 -1.99
N ASN A 82 -1.42 -0.73 -1.97
CA ASN A 82 -2.42 -0.83 -0.90
C ASN A 82 -3.06 -2.23 -0.83
N ARG A 83 -3.37 -2.86 -1.97
CA ARG A 83 -3.91 -4.24 -1.99
C ARG A 83 -2.87 -5.24 -1.53
N VAL A 84 -1.64 -5.10 -2.02
CA VAL A 84 -0.54 -6.00 -1.69
C VAL A 84 -0.23 -5.95 -0.20
N ILE A 85 -0.09 -4.75 0.38
CA ILE A 85 0.18 -4.55 1.80
C ILE A 85 -0.94 -5.16 2.64
N LEU A 86 -2.21 -4.87 2.30
CA LEU A 86 -3.35 -5.41 3.04
C LEU A 86 -3.43 -6.94 2.93
N GLY A 87 -3.15 -7.49 1.74
CA GLY A 87 -3.08 -8.93 1.53
C GLY A 87 -1.97 -9.58 2.35
N ILE A 88 -0.76 -9.02 2.33
CA ILE A 88 0.37 -9.51 3.13
C ILE A 88 0.05 -9.44 4.61
N LEU A 89 -0.51 -8.33 5.09
CA LEU A 89 -0.90 -8.18 6.49
C LEU A 89 -1.94 -9.22 6.90
N PHE A 90 -2.98 -9.40 6.09
CA PHE A 90 -4.01 -10.40 6.33
C PHE A 90 -3.40 -11.80 6.39
N PHE A 91 -2.69 -12.22 5.34
CA PHE A 91 -2.11 -13.56 5.31
C PHE A 91 -1.08 -13.75 6.42
N SER A 92 -0.19 -12.79 6.67
CA SER A 92 0.80 -12.89 7.74
C SER A 92 0.14 -13.02 9.11
N ALA A 93 -0.78 -12.11 9.45
CA ALA A 93 -1.44 -12.12 10.76
C ALA A 93 -2.27 -13.39 10.96
N PHE A 94 -3.18 -13.72 10.04
CA PHE A 94 -4.06 -14.88 10.18
C PHE A 94 -3.30 -16.21 10.09
N THR A 95 -2.30 -16.31 9.21
CA THR A 95 -1.47 -17.53 9.12
C THR A 95 -0.65 -17.72 10.39
N LEU A 96 -0.07 -16.66 10.96
CA LEU A 96 0.66 -16.75 12.23
C LEU A 96 -0.27 -17.19 13.36
N ILE A 97 -1.47 -16.62 13.46
CA ILE A 97 -2.47 -17.02 14.47
C ILE A 97 -2.85 -18.50 14.30
N GLY A 98 -3.13 -18.93 13.07
CA GLY A 98 -3.46 -20.34 12.78
C GLY A 98 -2.30 -21.29 13.06
N LEU A 99 -1.07 -20.89 12.74
CA LEU A 99 0.14 -21.67 12.99
C LEU A 99 0.39 -21.82 14.50
N ILE A 100 0.26 -20.72 15.27
CA ILE A 100 0.37 -20.75 16.74
C ILE A 100 -0.72 -21.66 17.33
N ALA A 101 -1.98 -21.52 16.89
CA ALA A 101 -3.06 -22.36 17.38
C ALA A 101 -2.79 -23.85 17.11
N ARG A 102 -2.27 -24.18 15.93
CA ARG A 102 -1.87 -25.56 15.57
C ARG A 102 -0.72 -26.08 16.42
N LEU A 103 0.30 -25.25 16.71
CA LEU A 103 1.42 -25.62 17.58
C LEU A 103 0.98 -25.87 19.02
N VAL A 104 0.03 -25.08 19.54
CA VAL A 104 -0.55 -25.25 20.87
C VAL A 104 -1.58 -26.40 20.91
N GLY A 105 -1.92 -26.99 19.76
CA GLY A 105 -2.91 -28.06 19.67
C GLY A 105 -4.36 -27.59 19.81
N LYS A 106 -4.61 -26.27 19.76
CA LYS A 106 -5.94 -25.68 19.89
C LYS A 106 -6.68 -25.77 18.54
N GLN A 107 -7.73 -26.57 18.49
CA GLN A 107 -8.64 -26.65 17.35
C GLN A 107 -9.86 -25.77 17.64
N PHE A 108 -10.09 -24.73 16.83
CA PHE A 108 -11.24 -23.84 16.99
C PHE A 108 -12.52 -24.40 16.38
N LEU A 109 -12.40 -25.35 15.45
CA LEU A 109 -13.51 -26.06 14.83
C LEU A 109 -13.21 -27.56 14.84
N ASP A 110 -14.26 -28.36 15.01
CA ASP A 110 -14.21 -29.81 14.81
C ASP A 110 -14.20 -30.12 13.31
N VAL A 111 -13.01 -30.07 12.71
CA VAL A 111 -12.81 -30.32 11.27
C VAL A 111 -12.59 -31.81 10.97
N LYS A 112 -12.50 -32.66 12.01
CA LYS A 112 -12.30 -34.11 11.83
C LYS A 112 -13.65 -34.77 11.57
N TRP A 113 -13.73 -35.48 10.45
CA TRP A 113 -14.86 -36.34 10.13
C TRP A 113 -14.79 -37.60 10.98
N ASP A 114 -15.83 -37.80 11.80
CA ASP A 114 -16.06 -39.03 12.53
C ASP A 114 -17.05 -39.91 11.75
N THR A 115 -16.58 -41.06 11.28
CA THR A 115 -17.40 -42.01 10.51
C THR A 115 -18.26 -42.91 11.40
N ALA A 116 -18.02 -42.89 12.72
CA ALA A 116 -18.79 -43.62 13.71
C ALA A 116 -19.85 -42.74 14.41
N ALA A 117 -19.89 -41.43 14.13
CA ALA A 117 -20.85 -40.53 14.73
C ALA A 117 -22.22 -40.62 14.03
N ASP A 118 -23.27 -40.87 14.81
CA ASP A 118 -24.66 -40.90 14.31
C ASP A 118 -25.17 -39.52 13.87
N SER A 119 -24.60 -38.44 14.42
CA SER A 119 -24.92 -37.05 14.05
C SER A 119 -23.83 -36.09 14.53
N TYR A 120 -23.52 -35.07 13.71
CA TYR A 120 -22.63 -33.95 14.07
C TYR A 120 -23.36 -32.82 14.81
N TRP A 121 -24.66 -33.00 15.10
CA TRP A 121 -25.46 -31.96 15.75
C TRP A 121 -25.10 -31.82 17.23
N HIS A 122 -24.52 -30.68 17.61
CA HIS A 122 -24.33 -30.35 19.01
C HIS A 122 -25.66 -29.94 19.66
N TYR A 123 -26.25 -30.85 20.44
CA TYR A 123 -27.44 -30.54 21.23
C TYR A 123 -27.12 -29.46 22.27
N ARG A 124 -27.79 -28.31 22.16
CA ARG A 124 -27.77 -27.30 23.23
C ARG A 124 -28.57 -27.83 24.42
N LYS A 125 -27.99 -27.73 25.61
CA LYS A 125 -28.71 -27.97 26.85
C LYS A 125 -29.85 -26.95 26.96
N PRO A 126 -31.08 -27.36 27.31
CA PRO A 126 -32.17 -26.42 27.54
C PRO A 126 -31.78 -25.50 28.70
N GLN A 127 -31.67 -24.21 28.40
CA GLN A 127 -31.48 -23.18 29.41
C GLN A 127 -32.84 -22.55 29.78
N PRO A 128 -33.01 -22.08 31.03
CA PRO A 128 -34.21 -21.38 31.43
C PRO A 128 -34.45 -20.16 30.52
N PHE A 129 -35.71 -19.93 30.16
CA PHE A 129 -36.08 -18.76 29.38
C PHE A 129 -35.92 -17.49 30.22
N GLU A 130 -35.00 -16.61 29.82
CA GLU A 130 -34.83 -15.29 30.40
C GLU A 130 -34.94 -14.23 29.29
N LYS A 131 -35.74 -13.19 29.52
CA LYS A 131 -35.95 -12.09 28.54
C LYS A 131 -34.66 -11.33 28.23
N SER A 132 -33.75 -11.21 29.20
CA SER A 132 -32.44 -10.57 29.07
C SER A 132 -31.55 -11.18 27.99
N HIS A 133 -31.65 -12.49 27.75
CA HIS A 133 -30.85 -13.17 26.73
C HIS A 133 -31.20 -12.75 25.29
N TYR A 134 -32.40 -12.21 25.07
CA TYR A 134 -32.81 -11.69 23.76
C TYR A 134 -32.34 -10.25 23.51
N GLU A 135 -31.85 -9.55 24.54
CA GLU A 135 -31.30 -8.20 24.40
C GLU A 135 -29.85 -8.22 23.85
N GLN A 136 -29.17 -9.37 23.86
CA GLN A 136 -27.77 -9.54 23.42
C GLN A 136 -27.63 -10.67 22.40
N GLN A 137 -28.47 -10.65 21.36
CA GLN A 137 -28.57 -11.76 20.42
C GLN A 137 -27.47 -11.79 19.33
N PHE A 138 -26.63 -10.75 19.25
CA PHE A 138 -25.60 -10.56 18.22
C PHE A 138 -24.22 -10.32 18.80
#